data_AF-A0A2V7K712-F1
#
_entry.id   AF-A0A2V7K712-F1
#
_cell.length_a   1.000
_cell.length_b   1.000
_cell.length_c   1.000
_cell.angle_alpha   90.00
_cell.angle_beta   90.00
_cell.angle_gamma   90.00
#
_symmetry.space_group_name_H-M   'P 1'
#
loop_
_entity.id
_entity.type
_entity.pdbx_description
1 polymer ?
#
loop_
_entity_poly.entity_id
_entity_poly.type
_entity_poly.pdbx_seq_one_letter_code
_entity_poly.pdbx_strand_id
1 'polypeptide(L)' 'MPVTGLNHYLIVAKNLERTRDFYCNVLGMELAERPDFGFPGYWLK' A
#
# COMPACT_ATOMS: atom_id res chain seq x y z
N MET A 1 -7.29 -0.25 -27.52
CA MET A 1 -6.27 0.42 -26.66
C MET A 1 -5.47 -0.66 -25.95
N PRO A 2 -4.14 -0.69 -26.08
CA PRO A 2 -3.30 -1.66 -25.39
C PRO A 2 -3.09 -1.30 -23.92
N VAL A 3 -2.70 -2.29 -23.11
CA VAL A 3 -2.27 -2.09 -21.72
C VAL A 3 -0.96 -1.30 -21.71
N THR A 4 -0.85 -0.29 -20.83
CA THR A 4 0.31 0.61 -20.76
C THR A 4 1.23 0.33 -19.57
N GLY A 5 0.79 -0.44 -18.58
CA GLY A 5 1.61 -0.79 -17.42
C GLY A 5 0.79 -1.27 -16.22
N LEU A 6 1.50 -1.52 -15.11
CA LEU A 6 0.91 -1.80 -13.80
C LEU A 6 0.65 -0.48 -13.07
N ASN A 7 -0.60 -0.24 -12.67
CA ASN A 7 -0.95 0.96 -11.94
C ASN A 7 -0.75 0.82 -10.42
N HIS A 8 -1.19 -0.30 -9.84
CA HIS A 8 -1.03 -0.64 -8.43
C HIS A 8 -1.22 -2.16 -8.23
N TYR A 9 -0.91 -2.64 -7.03
CA TYR A 9 -1.17 -4.02 -6.60
C TYR A 9 -1.63 -4.04 -5.14
N LEU A 10 -2.35 -5.10 -4.76
CA LEU A 10 -2.88 -5.29 -3.40
C LEU A 10 -2.16 -6.45 -2.72
N ILE A 11 -1.73 -6.25 -1.48
CA ILE A 11 -1.16 -7.29 -0.62
C ILE A 11 -2.05 -7.47 0.61
N VAL A 12 -2.41 -8.72 0.90
CA VAL A 12 -3.02 -9.08 2.18
C VAL A 12 -1.89 -9.35 3.18
N ALA A 13 -1.75 -8.47 4.16
CA ALA A 13 -0.71 -8.58 5.18
C ALA A 13 -1.24 -9.26 6.45
N LYS A 14 -0.42 -10.14 7.05
CA LYS A 14 -0.72 -10.73 8.36
C LYS A 14 -0.61 -9.70 9.50
N ASN A 15 0.22 -8.67 9.32
CA ASN A 15 0.39 -7.58 10.27
C ASN A 15 0.59 -6.26 9.51
N LEU A 16 -0.41 -5.38 9.56
CA LEU A 16 -0.43 -4.14 8.78
C LEU A 16 0.67 -3.17 9.19
N GLU A 17 0.88 -2.97 10.50
CA GLU A 17 1.90 -2.04 11.02
C GLU A 17 3.31 -2.45 10.59
N ARG A 18 3.66 -3.73 10.78
CA ARG A 18 4.97 -4.26 10.41
C ARG A 18 5.20 -4.18 8.91
N THR A 19 4.17 -4.45 8.10
CA THR A 19 4.26 -4.33 6.65
C THR A 19 4.43 -2.87 6.23
N ARG A 20 3.64 -1.94 6.77
CA ARG A 20 3.80 -0.50 6.53
C ARG A 20 5.23 -0.06 6.87
N ASP A 21 5.72 -0.38 8.06
CA ASP A 21 7.03 0.05 8.54
C ASP A 21 8.17 -0.47 7.65
N PHE A 22 8.04 -1.70 7.12
CA PHE A 22 8.99 -2.22 6.15
C PHE A 22 8.99 -1.38 4.86
N TYR A 23 7.81 -1.16 4.27
CA TYR A 23 7.72 -0.39 3.03
C TYR A 23 8.15 1.07 3.21
N CYS A 24 7.86 1.70 4.35
CA CYS A 24 8.27 3.08 4.62
C CYS A 24 9.75 3.18 5.00
N ASN A 25 10.23 2.39 5.96
CA ASN A 25 11.57 2.59 6.53
C ASN A 25 12.68 1.88 5.73
N VAL A 26 12.36 0.77 5.06
CA VAL A 26 13.35 0.00 4.29
C VAL A 26 13.28 0.37 2.81
N LEU A 27 12.07 0.50 2.25
CA LEU A 27 11.88 0.79 0.83
C LEU A 27 11.63 2.27 0.53
N GLY A 28 11.46 3.11 1.57
CA GLY A 28 11.32 4.55 1.41
C GLY A 28 9.97 5.01 0.86
N MET A 29 8.94 4.16 0.90
CA MET A 29 7.59 4.53 0.43
C MET A 29 6.89 5.48 1.41
N GLU A 30 5.97 6.28 0.89
CA GLU A 30 5.21 7.24 1.68
C GLU A 30 3.77 6.78 1.88
N LEU A 31 3.15 7.21 2.97
CA LEU A 31 1.71 7.02 3.16
C LEU A 31 0.92 7.88 2.17
N ALA A 32 -0.09 7.27 1.57
CA ALA A 32 -1.09 7.95 0.76
C ALA A 32 -2.43 8.01 1.52
N GLU A 33 -3.22 9.03 1.20
CA GLU A 33 -4.58 9.15 1.73
C GLU A 33 -5.42 7.96 1.27
N ARG A 34 -6.07 7.29 2.23
CA ARG A 34 -6.95 6.16 1.98
C ARG A 34 -8.33 6.47 2.56
N PRO A 35 -9.40 6.44 1.76
CA PRO A 35 -10.76 6.55 2.28
C PRO A 35 -11.04 5.49 3.35
N ASP A 36 -11.92 5.81 4.30
CA ASP A 36 -12.37 4.81 5.26
C ASP A 36 -13.33 3.83 4.58
N PHE A 37 -12.90 2.56 4.50
CA PHE A 37 -13.67 1.47 3.91
C PHE A 37 -14.29 0.55 4.97
N GLY A 38 -14.21 0.90 6.27
CA GLY A 38 -14.71 0.08 7.37
C GLY A 38 -13.80 -1.09 7.75
N PHE A 39 -12.57 -1.13 7.23
CA PHE A 39 -11.54 -2.09 7.59
C PHE A 39 -10.13 -1.48 7.52
N PRO A 40 -9.19 -1.95 8.35
CA PRO A 40 -7.85 -1.36 8.42
C PRO A 40 -7.03 -1.69 7.17
N GLY A 41 -6.15 -0.77 6.79
CA GLY A 41 -5.29 -0.89 5.61
C GLY A 41 -4.56 0.42 5.31
N TYR A 42 -3.48 0.31 4.54
CA TYR A 42 -2.65 1.43 4.12
C TYR A 42 -2.55 1.49 2.60
N TRP A 43 -2.60 2.69 2.05
CA TRP A 43 -2.12 2.96 0.71
C TRP A 43 -0.74 3.60 0.80
N LEU A 44 0.16 3.16 -0.07
CA LEU A 44 1.53 3.63 -0.14
C LEU A 44 1.84 4.12 -1.55
N LYS A 45 2.69 5.14 -1.66
CA LYS A 45 3.15 5.74 -2.92
C LYS A 45 4.66 5.90 -2.94
#